data_AF-A0A2G9TJG2-F1
#
_entry.id   AF-A0A2G9TJG2-F1
#
_cell.length_a   1.000
_cell.length_b   1.000
_cell.length_c   1.000
_cell.angle_alpha   90.00
_cell.angle_beta   90.00
_cell.angle_gamma   90.00
#
_symmetry.space_group_name_H-M   'P 1'
#
loop_
_entity.id
_entity.type
_entity.pdbx_description
1 polymer ?
#
loop_
_entity_poly.entity_id
_entity_poly.type
_entity_poly.pdbx_seq_one_letter_code
_entity_poly.pdbx_strand_id
1 'polypeptide(L)'
;SQNPKICATAIDIVHSIYTCDSANYFILDKEYPLALFIEQMDRKDEVVRAKIFELVEHCVFHLNYIPCKELIGICVQMKTELAAGQQSICISGVQAAFRLLTVDSVIKDAFREVGLLDTLCYIINNLFAQYKRMFSDCFGARMLLSVLTVVTGEWRSSSLQLLKQLLLLASTDQYIAGVIQVISQVGPQQQLEFNVDLLKTVLGVLRESHKVRVQFRKTGGYLGLISMLLGLEGALTRTEGAKGTIATEVVELLDFIHLIFKVLTISMRFEPSNAKYFSVEVNWDSITTVLRLMGAFSENTVVSVTEPEWRLQVFRLS
;
A
#
# COMPACT_ATOMS: atom_id res chain seq x y z
N SER A 1 -32.16 -17.94 -24.80
CA SER A 1 -31.62 -19.29 -24.57
C SER A 1 -30.53 -19.23 -23.50
N GLN A 2 -30.43 -20.26 -22.65
CA GLN A 2 -29.29 -20.45 -21.75
C GLN A 2 -28.18 -21.30 -22.40
N ASN A 3 -28.42 -21.88 -23.58
CA ASN A 3 -27.40 -22.65 -24.29
C ASN A 3 -26.37 -21.69 -24.92
N PRO A 4 -25.11 -21.68 -24.46
CA PRO A 4 -24.10 -20.75 -24.93
C PRO A 4 -23.81 -20.88 -26.43
N LYS A 5 -23.83 -22.12 -26.95
CA LYS A 5 -23.57 -22.38 -28.37
C LYS A 5 -24.62 -21.70 -29.25
N ILE A 6 -25.90 -21.78 -28.88
CA ILE A 6 -26.98 -21.14 -29.63
C ILE A 6 -26.82 -19.61 -29.61
N CYS A 7 -26.51 -19.03 -28.44
CA CYS A 7 -26.29 -17.60 -28.32
C CYS A 7 -25.05 -17.13 -29.12
N ALA A 8 -23.95 -17.87 -29.05
CA ALA A 8 -22.73 -17.58 -29.81
C ALA A 8 -23.00 -17.64 -31.32
N THR A 9 -23.64 -18.71 -31.81
CA THR A 9 -24.00 -18.85 -33.23
C THR A 9 -24.94 -17.74 -33.69
N ALA A 10 -25.90 -17.31 -32.86
CA ALA A 10 -26.78 -16.20 -33.21
C ALA A 10 -25.99 -14.88 -33.38
N ILE A 11 -25.04 -14.61 -32.48
CA ILE A 11 -24.16 -13.43 -32.60
C ILE A 11 -23.27 -13.54 -33.83
N ASP A 12 -22.72 -14.72 -34.13
CA ASP A 12 -21.89 -14.96 -35.32
C ASP A 12 -22.66 -14.73 -36.62
N ILE A 13 -23.94 -15.10 -36.67
CA ILE A 13 -24.82 -14.81 -37.81
C ILE A 13 -24.98 -13.29 -37.97
N VAL A 14 -25.24 -12.56 -36.88
CA VAL A 14 -25.35 -11.08 -36.93
C VAL A 14 -24.02 -10.45 -37.35
N HIS A 15 -22.90 -10.92 -36.82
CA HIS A 15 -21.57 -10.45 -37.19
C HIS A 15 -21.29 -10.69 -38.68
N SER A 16 -21.67 -11.85 -39.21
CA SER A 16 -21.57 -12.15 -40.64
C SER A 16 -22.41 -11.19 -41.48
N ILE A 17 -23.63 -10.83 -41.03
CA ILE A 17 -24.47 -9.86 -41.74
C ILE A 17 -23.81 -8.48 -41.75
N TYR A 18 -23.28 -8.02 -40.61
CA TYR A 18 -22.57 -6.73 -40.53
C TYR A 18 -21.33 -6.66 -41.41
N THR A 19 -20.59 -7.76 -41.52
CA THR A 19 -19.35 -7.81 -42.29
C THR A 19 -19.55 -7.98 -43.80
N CYS A 20 -20.75 -8.39 -44.25
CA CYS A 20 -21.05 -8.51 -45.68
C CYS A 20 -21.06 -7.14 -46.40
N ASP A 21 -21.53 -6.09 -45.75
CA ASP A 21 -21.51 -4.72 -46.27
C ASP A 21 -21.58 -3.72 -45.10
N SER A 22 -20.73 -2.68 -45.13
CA SER A 22 -20.71 -1.61 -44.13
C SER A 22 -22.07 -0.94 -43.86
N ALA A 23 -22.95 -0.88 -44.87
CA ALA A 23 -24.30 -0.32 -44.74
C ALA A 23 -25.23 -1.17 -43.88
N ASN A 24 -24.98 -2.49 -43.77
CA ASN A 24 -25.87 -3.42 -43.08
C ASN A 24 -26.02 -3.09 -41.59
N TYR A 25 -24.93 -2.65 -40.95
CA TYR A 25 -24.99 -2.17 -39.57
C TYR A 25 -26.02 -1.04 -39.44
N PHE A 26 -25.89 0.02 -40.24
CA PHE A 26 -26.75 1.21 -40.17
C PHE A 26 -28.21 0.96 -40.58
N ILE A 27 -28.45 -0.01 -41.47
CA ILE A 27 -29.80 -0.44 -41.83
C ILE A 27 -30.49 -1.11 -40.64
N LEU A 28 -29.77 -2.01 -39.97
CA LEU A 28 -30.28 -2.78 -38.83
C LEU A 28 -30.25 -2.02 -37.50
N ASP A 29 -29.44 -0.96 -37.40
CA ASP A 29 -29.28 -0.13 -36.19
C ASP A 29 -30.62 0.44 -35.69
N LYS A 30 -31.57 0.68 -36.61
CA LYS A 30 -32.94 1.11 -36.27
C LYS A 30 -33.69 0.16 -35.34
N GLU A 31 -33.35 -1.13 -35.38
CA GLU A 31 -33.93 -2.19 -34.53
C GLU A 31 -33.09 -2.46 -33.27
N TYR A 32 -32.00 -1.73 -33.07
CA TYR A 32 -31.09 -1.81 -31.91
C TYR A 32 -30.61 -3.22 -31.52
N PRO A 33 -30.24 -4.10 -32.47
CA PRO A 33 -29.82 -5.47 -32.17
C PRO A 33 -28.62 -5.54 -31.21
N LEU A 34 -27.62 -4.65 -31.37
CA LEU A 34 -26.43 -4.65 -30.52
C LEU A 34 -26.73 -4.17 -29.09
N ALA A 35 -27.54 -3.13 -28.94
CA ALA A 35 -28.00 -2.68 -27.61
C ALA A 35 -28.77 -3.79 -26.87
N LEU A 36 -29.63 -4.54 -27.56
CA LEU A 36 -30.37 -5.68 -26.98
C LEU A 36 -29.44 -6.79 -26.49
N PHE A 37 -28.33 -7.04 -27.19
CA PHE A 37 -27.32 -7.99 -26.73
C PHE A 37 -26.62 -7.51 -25.45
N ILE A 38 -26.28 -6.23 -25.40
CA ILE A 38 -25.63 -5.60 -24.25
C ILE A 38 -26.55 -5.65 -23.02
N GLU A 39 -27.84 -5.35 -23.17
CA GLU A 39 -28.81 -5.41 -22.07
C GLU A 39 -28.90 -6.80 -21.41
N GLN A 40 -28.66 -7.87 -22.17
CA GLN A 40 -28.69 -9.24 -21.65
C GLN A 40 -27.32 -9.81 -21.29
N MET A 41 -26.25 -9.01 -21.38
CA MET A 41 -24.87 -9.45 -21.24
C MET A 41 -24.57 -10.04 -19.86
N ASP A 42 -25.24 -9.57 -18.81
CA ASP A 42 -25.18 -10.09 -17.43
C ASP A 42 -25.52 -11.58 -17.36
N ARG A 43 -26.49 -12.03 -18.16
CA ARG A 43 -27.03 -13.40 -18.14
C ARG A 43 -26.29 -14.38 -19.06
N LYS A 44 -25.21 -13.94 -19.71
CA LYS A 44 -24.45 -14.74 -20.68
C LYS A 44 -23.12 -15.20 -20.11
N ASP A 45 -22.53 -16.23 -20.70
CA ASP A 45 -21.20 -16.70 -20.36
C ASP A 45 -20.10 -15.86 -21.03
N GLU A 46 -18.85 -16.10 -20.64
CA GLU A 46 -17.69 -15.35 -21.11
C GLU A 46 -17.54 -15.38 -22.64
N VAL A 47 -17.80 -16.52 -23.28
CA VAL A 47 -17.69 -16.68 -24.74
C VAL A 47 -18.67 -15.78 -25.48
N VAL A 48 -19.93 -15.76 -25.04
CA VAL A 48 -20.96 -14.92 -25.67
C VAL A 48 -20.69 -13.44 -25.40
N ARG A 49 -20.24 -13.07 -24.20
CA ARG A 49 -19.87 -11.68 -23.86
C ARG A 49 -18.72 -11.19 -24.74
N ALA A 50 -17.69 -12.01 -24.95
CA ALA A 50 -16.56 -11.67 -25.83
C ALA A 50 -17.04 -11.33 -27.25
N LYS A 51 -17.94 -12.13 -27.81
CA LYS A 51 -18.52 -11.88 -29.14
C LYS A 51 -19.35 -10.59 -29.21
N ILE A 52 -20.03 -10.21 -28.13
CA ILE A 52 -20.75 -8.91 -28.06
C ILE A 52 -19.74 -7.75 -28.12
N PHE A 53 -18.63 -7.84 -27.37
CA PHE A 53 -17.56 -6.83 -27.43
C PHE A 53 -16.90 -6.78 -28.82
N GLU A 54 -16.70 -7.91 -29.49
CA GLU A 54 -16.18 -7.96 -30.87
C GLU A 54 -17.08 -7.18 -31.85
N LEU A 55 -18.40 -7.24 -31.70
CA LEU A 55 -19.33 -6.45 -32.51
C LEU A 55 -19.16 -4.94 -32.28
N VAL A 56 -18.98 -4.52 -31.03
CA VAL A 56 -18.73 -3.10 -30.69
C VAL A 56 -17.39 -2.64 -31.25
N GLU A 57 -16.36 -3.48 -31.13
CA GLU A 57 -15.04 -3.24 -31.70
C GLU A 57 -15.10 -3.17 -33.24
N HIS A 58 -15.93 -3.99 -33.89
CA HIS A 58 -16.16 -3.92 -35.33
C HIS A 58 -16.71 -2.56 -35.74
N CYS A 59 -17.68 -2.01 -35.00
CA CYS A 59 -18.23 -0.67 -35.26
C CYS A 59 -17.14 0.41 -35.22
N VAL A 60 -16.29 0.36 -34.18
CA VAL A 60 -15.27 1.38 -33.95
C VAL A 60 -14.11 1.24 -34.93
N PHE A 61 -13.57 0.04 -35.13
CA PHE A 61 -12.35 -0.16 -35.91
C PHE A 61 -12.60 -0.31 -37.42
N HIS A 62 -13.71 -0.94 -37.82
CA HIS A 62 -13.95 -1.26 -39.24
C HIS A 62 -14.94 -0.30 -39.88
N LEU A 63 -15.95 0.16 -39.14
CA LEU A 63 -16.93 1.13 -39.65
C LEU A 63 -16.54 2.59 -39.33
N ASN A 64 -15.49 2.82 -38.54
CA ASN A 64 -15.11 4.14 -38.02
C ASN A 64 -16.28 4.88 -37.36
N TYR A 65 -17.18 4.13 -36.70
CA TYR A 65 -18.40 4.63 -36.08
C TYR A 65 -18.34 4.41 -34.58
N ILE A 66 -18.78 5.40 -33.81
CA ILE A 66 -18.80 5.35 -32.35
C ILE A 66 -20.22 5.00 -31.89
N PRO A 67 -20.48 3.77 -31.43
CA PRO A 67 -21.80 3.34 -30.99
C PRO A 67 -22.07 3.84 -29.55
N CYS A 68 -22.41 5.13 -29.42
CA CYS A 68 -22.52 5.79 -28.11
C CYS A 68 -23.54 5.12 -27.18
N LYS A 69 -24.69 4.66 -27.70
CA LYS A 69 -25.76 4.04 -26.91
C LYS A 69 -25.28 2.73 -26.29
N GLU A 70 -24.58 1.91 -27.08
CA GLU A 70 -24.00 0.63 -26.72
C GLU A 70 -22.91 0.82 -25.66
N LEU A 71 -22.03 1.81 -25.85
CA LEU A 71 -20.96 2.13 -24.90
C LEU A 71 -21.49 2.60 -23.55
N ILE A 72 -22.54 3.42 -23.55
CA ILE A 72 -23.24 3.82 -22.32
C ILE A 72 -23.86 2.59 -21.65
N GLY A 73 -24.51 1.71 -22.43
CA GLY A 73 -25.07 0.45 -21.92
C GLY A 73 -24.02 -0.44 -21.25
N ILE A 74 -22.87 -0.62 -21.88
CA ILE A 74 -21.72 -1.37 -21.33
C ILE A 74 -21.25 -0.73 -20.02
N CYS A 75 -21.11 0.59 -19.98
CA CYS A 75 -20.70 1.31 -18.77
C CYS A 75 -21.67 1.08 -17.60
N VAL A 76 -22.97 1.10 -17.86
CA VAL A 76 -24.01 0.81 -16.87
C VAL A 76 -23.94 -0.64 -16.41
N GLN A 77 -23.78 -1.60 -17.33
CA GLN A 77 -23.67 -3.03 -17.00
C GLN A 77 -22.47 -3.29 -16.09
N MET A 78 -21.30 -2.72 -16.42
CA MET A 78 -20.07 -2.86 -15.64
C MET A 78 -20.23 -2.30 -14.21
N LYS A 79 -20.84 -1.10 -14.07
CA LYS A 79 -21.10 -0.51 -12.75
C LYS A 79 -22.06 -1.36 -11.92
N THR A 80 -23.13 -1.87 -12.55
CA THR A 80 -24.17 -2.66 -11.90
C THR A 80 -23.63 -4.01 -11.41
N GLU A 81 -22.89 -4.72 -12.27
CA GLU A 81 -22.25 -5.99 -11.93
C GLU A 81 -21.26 -5.84 -10.79
N LEU A 82 -20.42 -4.80 -10.83
CA LEU A 82 -19.45 -4.54 -9.76
C LEU A 82 -20.15 -4.26 -8.42
N ALA A 83 -21.24 -3.48 -8.44
CA ALA A 83 -22.04 -3.23 -7.25
C ALA A 83 -22.72 -4.50 -6.70
N ALA A 84 -23.05 -5.46 -7.57
CA ALA A 84 -23.53 -6.79 -7.20
C ALA A 84 -22.42 -7.76 -6.76
N GLY A 85 -21.15 -7.32 -6.74
CA GLY A 85 -20.00 -8.13 -6.33
C GLY A 85 -19.48 -9.08 -7.41
N GLN A 86 -19.97 -8.97 -8.64
CA GLN A 86 -19.52 -9.76 -9.78
C GLN A 86 -18.47 -8.98 -10.59
N GLN A 87 -17.39 -9.65 -11.00
CA GLN A 87 -16.26 -9.01 -11.66
C GLN A 87 -16.08 -9.43 -13.14
N SER A 88 -16.79 -10.46 -13.58
CA SER A 88 -16.56 -11.09 -14.89
C SER A 88 -16.75 -10.14 -16.08
N ILE A 89 -17.83 -9.33 -16.06
CA ILE A 89 -18.09 -8.30 -17.09
C ILE A 89 -17.11 -7.14 -16.98
N CYS A 90 -16.73 -6.74 -15.75
CA CYS A 90 -15.76 -5.66 -15.55
C CYS A 90 -14.39 -6.00 -16.17
N ILE A 91 -13.91 -7.24 -16.01
CA ILE A 91 -12.63 -7.67 -16.59
C ILE A 91 -12.69 -7.56 -18.12
N SER A 92 -13.71 -8.16 -18.73
CA SER A 92 -13.89 -8.14 -20.19
C SER A 92 -14.07 -6.72 -20.73
N GLY A 93 -14.87 -5.91 -20.04
CA GLY A 93 -15.15 -4.53 -20.41
C GLY A 93 -13.95 -3.60 -20.28
N VAL A 94 -13.11 -3.77 -19.24
CA VAL A 94 -11.85 -3.03 -19.10
C VAL A 94 -10.88 -3.41 -20.21
N GLN A 95 -10.75 -4.70 -20.54
CA GLN A 95 -9.92 -5.14 -21.66
C GLN A 95 -10.38 -4.56 -23.01
N ALA A 96 -11.69 -4.59 -23.27
CA ALA A 96 -12.28 -3.98 -24.47
C ALA A 96 -12.04 -2.46 -24.48
N ALA A 97 -12.25 -1.76 -23.36
CA ALA A 97 -11.99 -0.34 -23.23
C ALA A 97 -10.53 0.01 -23.56
N PHE A 98 -9.56 -0.78 -23.11
CA PHE A 98 -8.15 -0.58 -23.49
C PHE A 98 -7.93 -0.70 -24.99
N ARG A 99 -8.53 -1.70 -25.66
CA ARG A 99 -8.44 -1.82 -27.13
C ARG A 99 -9.08 -0.63 -27.82
N LEU A 100 -10.30 -0.26 -27.43
CA LEU A 100 -11.04 0.87 -28.00
C LEU A 100 -10.30 2.22 -27.83
N LEU A 101 -9.60 2.42 -26.71
CA LEU A 101 -8.83 3.63 -26.43
C LEU A 101 -7.48 3.68 -27.17
N THR A 102 -7.06 2.65 -27.90
CA THR A 102 -5.81 2.70 -28.70
C THR A 102 -5.94 3.49 -30.01
N VAL A 103 -7.15 3.92 -30.37
CA VAL A 103 -7.46 4.62 -31.63
C VAL A 103 -7.04 6.09 -31.61
N ASP A 104 -7.22 6.77 -32.76
CA ASP A 104 -7.04 8.21 -32.98
C ASP A 104 -7.58 9.10 -31.85
N SER A 105 -6.95 10.26 -31.68
CA SER A 105 -7.32 11.29 -30.70
C SER A 105 -8.81 11.68 -30.70
N VAL A 106 -9.45 11.78 -31.86
CA VAL A 106 -10.86 12.19 -31.96
C VAL A 106 -11.78 11.15 -31.31
N ILE A 107 -11.45 9.87 -31.48
CA ILE A 107 -12.22 8.76 -30.93
C ILE A 107 -12.03 8.67 -29.40
N LYS A 108 -10.83 8.97 -28.90
CA LYS A 108 -10.56 9.07 -27.45
C LYS A 108 -11.42 10.13 -26.77
N ASP A 109 -11.61 11.29 -27.41
CA ASP A 109 -12.47 12.34 -26.86
C ASP A 109 -13.94 11.90 -26.82
N ALA A 110 -14.44 11.23 -27.86
CA ALA A 110 -15.79 10.66 -27.84
C ALA A 110 -15.97 9.59 -26.73
N PHE A 111 -14.97 8.73 -26.49
CA PHE A 111 -15.00 7.78 -25.38
C PHE A 111 -15.03 8.45 -24.00
N ARG A 112 -14.43 9.63 -23.88
CA ARG A 112 -14.52 10.45 -22.68
C ARG A 112 -15.92 11.03 -22.51
N GLU A 113 -16.54 11.51 -23.58
CA GLU A 113 -17.90 12.08 -23.56
C GLU A 113 -18.98 11.04 -23.18
N VAL A 114 -18.85 9.79 -23.63
CA VAL A 114 -19.78 8.70 -23.25
C VAL A 114 -19.58 8.21 -21.81
N GLY A 115 -18.62 8.76 -21.06
CA GLY A 115 -18.38 8.42 -19.66
C GLY A 115 -17.62 7.11 -19.44
N LEU A 116 -16.91 6.60 -20.46
CA LEU A 116 -16.09 5.39 -20.32
C LEU A 116 -14.96 5.61 -19.31
N LEU A 117 -14.30 6.77 -19.36
CA LEU A 117 -13.24 7.13 -18.40
C LEU A 117 -13.76 7.19 -16.96
N ASP A 118 -14.92 7.81 -16.74
CA ASP A 118 -15.55 7.88 -15.42
C ASP A 118 -15.92 6.48 -14.90
N THR A 119 -16.34 5.60 -15.80
CA THR A 119 -16.63 4.21 -15.49
C THR A 119 -15.38 3.43 -15.11
N LEU A 120 -14.27 3.59 -15.83
CA LEU A 120 -12.99 2.99 -15.48
C LEU A 120 -12.50 3.49 -14.10
N CYS A 121 -12.57 4.80 -13.86
CA CYS A 121 -12.26 5.40 -12.56
C CYS A 121 -13.13 4.82 -11.44
N TYR A 122 -14.44 4.68 -11.68
CA TYR A 122 -15.37 4.05 -10.73
C TYR A 122 -14.96 2.60 -10.41
N ILE A 123 -14.65 1.81 -11.43
CA ILE A 123 -14.28 0.39 -11.26
C ILE A 123 -12.98 0.27 -10.48
N ILE A 124 -11.94 1.02 -10.85
CA ILE A 124 -10.65 1.01 -10.15
C ILE A 124 -10.83 1.35 -8.67
N ASN A 125 -11.56 2.42 -8.37
CA ASN A 125 -11.78 2.86 -6.99
C ASN A 125 -12.60 1.85 -6.17
N ASN A 126 -13.63 1.23 -6.75
CA ASN A 126 -14.47 0.26 -6.06
C ASN A 126 -13.76 -1.08 -5.86
N LEU A 127 -13.02 -1.57 -6.86
CA LEU A 127 -12.17 -2.75 -6.71
C LEU A 127 -11.12 -2.52 -5.63
N PHE A 128 -10.43 -1.37 -5.66
CA PHE A 128 -9.46 -1.00 -4.63
C PHE A 128 -10.09 -0.98 -3.22
N ALA A 129 -11.27 -0.40 -3.08
CA ALA A 129 -12.01 -0.40 -1.82
C ALA A 129 -12.45 -1.81 -1.39
N GLN A 130 -12.87 -2.67 -2.33
CA GLN A 130 -13.28 -4.04 -2.07
C GLN A 130 -12.09 -4.89 -1.62
N TYR A 131 -10.96 -4.85 -2.34
CA TYR A 131 -9.74 -5.52 -1.93
C TYR A 131 -9.25 -5.01 -0.58
N LYS A 132 -9.29 -3.68 -0.35
CA LYS A 132 -8.96 -3.10 0.95
C LYS A 132 -9.83 -3.67 2.08
N ARG A 133 -11.14 -3.81 1.88
CA ARG A 133 -12.05 -4.43 2.86
C ARG A 133 -11.73 -5.90 3.07
N MET A 134 -11.62 -6.68 1.99
CA MET A 134 -11.27 -8.09 2.06
C MET A 134 -9.94 -8.32 2.79
N PHE A 135 -8.91 -7.53 2.51
CA PHE A 135 -7.66 -7.60 3.24
C PHE A 135 -7.85 -7.24 4.72
N SER A 136 -8.66 -6.24 5.04
CA SER A 136 -8.93 -5.90 6.43
C SER A 136 -9.75 -6.94 7.19
N ASP A 137 -10.65 -7.63 6.51
CA ASP A 137 -11.56 -8.61 7.10
C ASP A 137 -10.88 -9.99 7.21
N CYS A 138 -10.03 -10.37 6.24
CA CYS A 138 -9.31 -11.65 6.21
C CYS A 138 -7.93 -11.59 6.87
N PHE A 139 -7.22 -10.46 6.75
CA PHE A 139 -5.90 -10.22 7.35
C PHE A 139 -5.99 -9.07 8.35
N GLY A 140 -6.58 -9.36 9.51
CA GLY A 140 -6.49 -8.43 10.64
C GLY A 140 -5.03 -8.07 10.94
N ALA A 141 -4.80 -6.88 11.49
CA ALA A 141 -3.46 -6.36 11.80
C ALA A 141 -2.53 -7.40 12.44
N ARG A 142 -3.07 -8.23 13.34
CA ARG A 142 -2.33 -9.30 14.04
C ARG A 142 -1.75 -10.38 13.13
N MET A 143 -2.47 -10.82 12.10
CA MET A 143 -2.01 -11.88 11.19
C MET A 143 -0.89 -11.37 10.27
N LEU A 144 -1.03 -10.17 9.72
CA LEU A 144 0.04 -9.58 8.91
C LEU A 144 1.31 -9.37 9.74
N LEU A 145 1.13 -8.91 10.98
CA LEU A 145 2.23 -8.69 11.91
C LEU A 145 2.89 -9.98 12.39
N SER A 146 2.14 -11.07 12.58
CA SER A 146 2.72 -12.39 12.91
C SER A 146 3.47 -13.01 11.74
N VAL A 147 3.05 -12.74 10.50
CA VAL A 147 3.82 -13.14 9.32
C VAL A 147 5.12 -12.35 9.24
N LEU A 148 5.06 -11.04 9.49
CA LEU A 148 6.21 -10.13 9.42
C LEU A 148 7.35 -10.50 10.39
N THR A 149 7.05 -11.09 11.54
CA THR A 149 8.07 -11.56 12.50
C THR A 149 8.80 -12.84 12.05
N VAL A 150 8.25 -13.56 11.07
CA VAL A 150 8.77 -14.84 10.58
C VAL A 150 9.41 -14.72 9.19
N VAL A 151 8.85 -13.90 8.30
CA VAL A 151 9.35 -13.77 6.92
C VAL A 151 10.61 -12.91 6.85
N THR A 152 11.50 -13.23 5.90
CA THR A 152 12.77 -12.54 5.62
C THR A 152 12.86 -12.14 4.14
N GLY A 153 13.82 -11.28 3.78
CA GLY A 153 14.13 -10.93 2.39
C GLY A 153 12.98 -10.23 1.64
N GLU A 154 12.74 -10.63 0.40
CA GLU A 154 11.72 -10.03 -0.47
C GLU A 154 10.31 -10.11 0.12
N TRP A 155 9.97 -11.23 0.76
CA TRP A 155 8.67 -11.41 1.41
C TRP A 155 8.45 -10.38 2.53
N ARG A 156 9.47 -10.11 3.34
CA ARG A 156 9.41 -9.05 4.36
C ARG A 156 9.20 -7.69 3.73
N SER A 157 9.94 -7.37 2.67
CA SER A 157 9.82 -6.10 1.94
C SER A 157 8.39 -5.90 1.39
N SER A 158 7.84 -6.90 0.70
CA SER A 158 6.47 -6.84 0.16
C SER A 158 5.41 -6.74 1.26
N SER A 159 5.54 -7.51 2.34
CA SER A 159 4.62 -7.44 3.48
C SER A 159 4.66 -6.08 4.19
N LEU A 160 5.84 -5.46 4.31
CA LEU A 160 5.98 -4.11 4.88
C LEU A 160 5.40 -3.03 3.97
N GLN A 161 5.53 -3.17 2.65
CA GLN A 161 4.86 -2.27 1.70
C GLN A 161 3.34 -2.37 1.81
N LEU A 162 2.81 -3.58 1.95
CA LEU A 162 1.39 -3.78 2.22
C LEU A 162 0.97 -3.14 3.54
N LEU A 163 1.73 -3.36 4.63
CA LEU A 163 1.48 -2.73 5.93
C LEU A 163 1.50 -1.20 5.82
N LYS A 164 2.45 -0.62 5.06
CA LYS A 164 2.52 0.82 4.80
C LYS A 164 1.21 1.33 4.18
N GLN A 165 0.71 0.67 3.14
CA GLN A 165 -0.54 1.05 2.48
C GLN A 165 -1.74 0.94 3.43
N LEU A 166 -1.79 -0.14 4.23
CA LEU A 166 -2.85 -0.32 5.22
C LEU A 166 -2.82 0.78 6.29
N LEU A 167 -1.65 1.14 6.82
CA LEU A 167 -1.53 2.24 7.79
C LEU A 167 -1.97 3.59 7.24
N LEU A 168 -1.66 3.88 5.96
CA LEU A 168 -2.07 5.15 5.33
C LEU A 168 -3.57 5.20 5.03
N LEU A 169 -4.15 4.07 4.61
CA LEU A 169 -5.49 4.03 4.02
C LEU A 169 -6.57 3.53 5.00
N ALA A 170 -6.26 2.64 5.93
CA ALA A 170 -7.25 2.00 6.80
C ALA A 170 -8.00 3.02 7.64
N SER A 171 -9.33 2.97 7.69
CA SER A 171 -10.15 3.90 8.49
C SER A 171 -10.01 3.68 10.00
N THR A 172 -9.54 2.51 10.42
CA THR A 172 -9.38 2.11 11.82
C THR A 172 -7.96 2.36 12.32
N ASP A 173 -7.77 2.36 13.64
CA ASP A 173 -6.47 2.43 14.32
C ASP A 173 -5.89 1.05 14.70
N GLN A 174 -6.57 -0.03 14.33
CA GLN A 174 -6.18 -1.41 14.67
C GLN A 174 -4.79 -1.79 14.12
N TYR A 175 -4.44 -1.32 12.94
CA TYR A 175 -3.12 -1.59 12.34
C TYR A 175 -2.00 -0.94 13.10
N ILE A 176 -2.14 0.35 13.43
CA ILE A 176 -1.12 1.04 14.19
C ILE A 176 -1.07 0.53 15.63
N ALA A 177 -2.21 0.24 16.26
CA ALA A 177 -2.25 -0.42 17.57
C ALA A 177 -1.52 -1.78 17.55
N GLY A 178 -1.74 -2.59 16.52
CA GLY A 178 -1.01 -3.84 16.33
C GLY A 178 0.49 -3.62 16.17
N VAL A 179 0.90 -2.64 15.36
CA VAL A 179 2.32 -2.29 15.20
C VAL A 179 2.94 -1.87 16.53
N ILE A 180 2.26 -1.04 17.33
CA ILE A 180 2.73 -0.63 18.66
C ILE A 180 2.82 -1.82 19.61
N GLN A 181 1.87 -2.76 19.52
CA GLN A 181 1.91 -4.00 20.30
C GLN A 181 3.17 -4.82 19.96
N VAL A 182 3.49 -4.99 18.68
CA VAL A 182 4.70 -5.70 18.25
C VAL A 182 5.97 -4.97 18.71
N ILE A 183 6.01 -3.64 18.52
CA ILE A 183 7.11 -2.77 18.98
C ILE A 183 7.37 -2.95 20.48
N SER A 184 6.32 -3.13 21.28
CA SER A 184 6.43 -3.29 22.73
C SER A 184 6.80 -4.71 23.16
N GLN A 185 6.56 -5.72 22.31
CA GLN A 185 6.74 -7.14 22.65
C GLN A 185 8.01 -7.75 22.08
N VAL A 186 8.46 -7.31 20.91
CA VAL A 186 9.64 -7.84 20.21
C VAL A 186 10.84 -6.97 20.55
N GLY A 187 11.65 -7.42 21.51
CA GLY A 187 12.82 -6.67 21.97
C GLY A 187 13.87 -6.47 20.86
N PRO A 188 14.54 -5.31 20.80
CA PRO A 188 15.55 -5.01 19.78
C PRO A 188 16.76 -5.93 19.83
N GLN A 189 17.13 -6.44 21.01
CA GLN A 189 18.21 -7.41 21.17
C GLN A 189 17.86 -8.80 20.59
N GLN A 190 16.58 -9.11 20.35
CA GLN A 190 16.14 -10.40 19.80
C GLN A 190 16.08 -10.37 18.26
N GLN A 191 15.55 -9.28 17.68
CA GLN A 191 15.36 -9.14 16.24
C GLN A 191 15.61 -7.69 15.79
N LEU A 192 16.86 -7.24 15.82
CA LEU A 192 17.22 -5.86 15.49
C LEU A 192 16.84 -5.49 14.05
N GLU A 193 17.15 -6.34 13.06
CA GLU A 193 16.87 -6.11 11.65
C GLU A 193 15.36 -5.87 11.39
N PHE A 194 14.51 -6.74 11.95
CA PHE A 194 13.06 -6.59 11.85
C PHE A 194 12.56 -5.29 12.49
N ASN A 195 13.07 -4.94 13.68
CA ASN A 195 12.72 -3.72 14.37
C ASN A 195 13.13 -2.47 13.56
N VAL A 196 14.30 -2.49 12.92
CA VAL A 196 14.74 -1.43 12.00
C VAL A 196 13.77 -1.27 10.84
N ASP A 197 13.40 -2.36 10.17
CA ASP A 197 12.52 -2.33 9.00
C ASP A 197 11.10 -1.86 9.35
N LEU A 198 10.58 -2.32 10.50
CA LEU A 198 9.28 -1.91 11.01
C LEU A 198 9.28 -0.42 11.37
N LEU A 199 10.30 0.07 12.09
CA LEU A 199 10.42 1.49 12.44
C LEU A 199 10.63 2.40 11.22
N LYS A 200 11.37 1.96 10.20
CA LYS A 200 11.49 2.68 8.91
C LYS A 200 10.13 2.80 8.23
N THR A 201 9.33 1.74 8.27
CA THR A 201 7.95 1.74 7.73
C THR A 201 7.06 2.73 8.49
N VAL A 202 7.10 2.69 9.83
CA VAL A 202 6.37 3.63 10.71
C VAL A 202 6.80 5.08 10.47
N LEU A 203 8.11 5.33 10.36
CA LEU A 203 8.66 6.65 10.05
C LEU A 203 8.13 7.19 8.72
N GLY A 204 8.07 6.35 7.69
CA GLY A 204 7.54 6.69 6.38
C GLY A 204 6.08 7.16 6.47
N VAL A 205 5.21 6.38 7.11
CA VAL A 205 3.78 6.74 7.21
C VAL A 205 3.52 7.96 8.09
N LEU A 206 4.35 8.20 9.13
CA LEU A 206 4.24 9.39 9.98
C LEU A 206 4.63 10.68 9.23
N ARG A 207 5.56 10.60 8.27
CA ARG A 207 5.88 11.74 7.38
C ARG A 207 4.71 12.09 6.49
N GLU A 208 4.02 11.08 5.97
CA GLU A 208 2.99 11.24 4.94
C GLU A 208 1.60 11.59 5.50
N SER A 209 1.27 11.18 6.72
CA SER A 209 -0.12 11.27 7.22
C SER A 209 -0.26 11.86 8.62
N HIS A 210 -0.96 12.99 8.71
CA HIS A 210 -1.43 13.58 9.99
C HIS A 210 -2.26 12.57 10.79
N LYS A 211 -3.15 11.85 10.11
CA LYS A 211 -4.03 10.87 10.75
C LYS A 211 -3.21 9.80 11.48
N VAL A 212 -2.16 9.29 10.84
CA VAL A 212 -1.28 8.29 11.44
C VAL A 212 -0.56 8.86 12.65
N ARG A 213 -0.11 10.13 12.63
CA ARG A 213 0.48 10.79 13.81
C ARG A 213 -0.49 10.88 14.98
N VAL A 214 -1.75 11.22 14.72
CA VAL A 214 -2.79 11.29 15.76
C VAL A 214 -3.08 9.90 16.33
N GLN A 215 -3.21 8.88 15.48
CA GLN A 215 -3.44 7.52 15.93
C GLN A 215 -2.24 6.97 16.71
N PHE A 216 -1.01 7.21 16.25
CA PHE A 216 0.23 6.80 16.92
C PHE A 216 0.25 7.26 18.39
N ARG A 217 -0.15 8.51 18.66
CA ARG A 217 -0.31 9.01 20.02
C ARG A 217 -1.39 8.23 20.79
N LYS A 218 -2.58 8.12 20.22
CA LYS A 218 -3.75 7.51 20.88
C LYS A 218 -3.53 6.04 21.23
N THR A 219 -2.76 5.33 20.41
CA THR A 219 -2.47 3.89 20.59
C THR A 219 -1.19 3.64 21.38
N GLY A 220 -0.64 4.63 22.09
CA GLY A 220 0.51 4.44 22.97
C GLY A 220 1.87 4.33 22.27
N GLY A 221 2.00 4.83 21.04
CA GLY A 221 3.23 4.69 20.25
C GLY A 221 4.48 5.26 20.92
N TYR A 222 4.34 6.34 21.68
CA TYR A 222 5.45 6.90 22.46
C TYR A 222 5.94 5.96 23.56
N LEU A 223 5.03 5.32 24.29
CA LEU A 223 5.37 4.32 25.29
C LEU A 223 6.03 3.09 24.64
N GLY A 224 5.56 2.70 23.44
CA GLY A 224 6.22 1.67 22.64
C GLY A 224 7.68 2.02 22.30
N LEU A 225 7.95 3.25 21.87
CA LEU A 225 9.34 3.70 21.61
C LEU A 225 10.20 3.73 22.87
N ILE A 226 9.65 4.16 24.01
CA ILE A 226 10.35 4.09 25.30
C ILE A 226 10.65 2.63 25.67
N SER A 227 9.70 1.71 25.46
CA SER A 227 9.90 0.27 25.67
C SER A 227 11.02 -0.29 24.80
N MET A 228 11.15 0.14 23.54
CA MET A 228 12.27 -0.25 22.69
C MET A 228 13.61 0.28 23.21
N LEU A 229 13.67 1.53 23.66
CA LEU A 229 14.88 2.11 24.25
C LEU A 229 15.26 1.38 25.55
N LEU A 230 14.28 1.02 26.37
CA LEU A 230 14.50 0.23 27.58
C LEU A 230 14.98 -1.19 27.24
N GLY A 231 14.50 -1.79 26.16
CA GLY A 231 14.98 -3.08 25.65
C GLY A 231 16.44 -3.08 25.19
N LEU A 232 17.11 -1.92 25.19
CA LEU A 232 18.55 -1.76 24.95
C LEU A 232 19.34 -1.61 26.26
N GLU A 233 18.74 -1.85 27.42
CA GLU A 233 19.42 -1.83 28.71
C GLU A 233 20.68 -2.72 28.68
N GLY A 234 21.80 -2.12 29.12
CA GLY A 234 23.13 -2.75 29.13
C GLY A 234 23.72 -3.11 27.76
N ALA A 235 23.07 -2.76 26.65
CA ALA A 235 23.53 -3.13 25.30
C ALA A 235 24.89 -2.52 24.94
N LEU A 236 25.27 -1.41 25.59
CA LEU A 236 26.53 -0.70 25.32
C LEU A 236 27.63 -1.00 26.36
N THR A 237 27.32 -1.75 27.42
CA THR A 237 28.24 -2.03 28.54
C THR A 237 29.42 -2.94 28.16
N ARG A 238 29.22 -3.91 27.26
CA ARG A 238 30.21 -4.96 26.92
C ARG A 238 30.96 -4.67 25.62
N THR A 239 31.27 -3.42 25.37
CA THR A 239 31.99 -3.03 24.16
C THR A 239 33.50 -3.03 24.42
N GLU A 240 34.07 -4.22 24.62
CA GLU A 240 35.53 -4.42 24.61
C GLU A 240 36.05 -4.25 23.17
N GLY A 241 36.01 -3.02 22.66
CA GLY A 241 36.62 -2.68 21.39
C GLY A 241 38.15 -2.74 21.52
N ALA A 242 38.83 -3.32 20.52
CA ALA A 242 40.24 -3.06 20.33
C ALA A 242 40.46 -1.54 20.30
N LYS A 243 41.49 -1.05 21.00
CA LYS A 243 41.78 0.38 21.19
C LYS A 243 41.53 1.19 19.91
N GLY A 244 40.52 2.06 19.94
CA GLY A 244 40.24 3.04 18.87
C GLY A 244 39.24 2.62 17.79
N THR A 245 38.67 1.40 17.82
CA THR A 245 37.64 0.98 16.85
C THR A 245 36.31 0.62 17.52
N ILE A 246 35.20 1.10 16.96
CA ILE A 246 33.84 0.74 17.37
C ILE A 246 33.40 -0.50 16.58
N ALA A 247 32.91 -1.53 17.26
CA ALA A 247 32.40 -2.74 16.61
C ALA A 247 31.18 -2.42 15.74
N THR A 248 31.02 -3.11 14.60
CA THR A 248 29.91 -2.91 13.66
C THR A 248 28.55 -3.04 14.35
N GLU A 249 28.40 -4.01 15.26
CA GLU A 249 27.18 -4.24 16.04
C GLU A 249 26.78 -2.99 16.86
N VAL A 250 27.77 -2.28 17.43
CA VAL A 250 27.54 -1.06 18.21
C VAL A 250 27.10 0.08 17.29
N VAL A 251 27.67 0.18 16.09
CA VAL A 251 27.24 1.15 15.08
C VAL A 251 25.78 0.91 14.68
N GLU A 252 25.40 -0.35 14.43
CA GLU A 252 24.03 -0.72 14.09
C GLU A 252 23.05 -0.39 15.22
N LEU A 253 23.44 -0.61 16.48
CA LEU A 253 22.63 -0.22 17.65
C LEU A 253 22.48 1.31 17.76
N LEU A 254 23.55 2.08 17.53
CA LEU A 254 23.50 3.54 17.54
C LEU A 254 22.63 4.08 16.41
N ASP A 255 22.71 3.51 15.21
CA ASP A 255 21.84 3.83 14.08
C ASP A 255 20.36 3.52 14.39
N PHE A 256 20.12 2.42 15.09
CA PHE A 256 18.79 2.05 15.54
C PHE A 256 18.23 3.02 16.60
N ILE A 257 19.03 3.40 17.60
CA ILE A 257 18.68 4.45 18.58
C ILE A 257 18.35 5.75 17.86
N HIS A 258 19.18 6.15 16.89
CA HIS A 258 18.94 7.34 16.08
C HIS A 258 17.64 7.26 15.27
N LEU A 259 17.28 6.07 14.77
CA LEU A 259 16.01 5.83 14.10
C LEU A 259 14.81 6.02 15.04
N ILE A 260 14.88 5.52 16.28
CA ILE A 260 13.84 5.76 17.30
C ILE A 260 13.63 7.26 17.52
N PHE A 261 14.72 8.03 17.67
CA PHE A 261 14.63 9.48 17.83
C PHE A 261 14.10 10.20 16.58
N LYS A 262 14.37 9.70 15.37
CA LYS A 262 13.74 10.20 14.15
C LYS A 262 12.23 10.00 14.18
N VAL A 263 11.75 8.84 14.63
CA VAL A 263 10.31 8.57 14.76
C VAL A 263 9.67 9.50 15.80
N LEU A 264 10.25 9.63 16.99
CA LEU A 264 9.82 10.58 18.03
C LEU A 264 9.71 12.00 17.46
N THR A 265 10.76 12.45 16.78
CA THR A 265 10.82 13.80 16.24
C THR A 265 9.75 14.03 15.18
N ILE A 266 9.63 13.13 14.19
CA ILE A 266 8.69 13.29 13.08
C ILE A 266 7.24 13.17 13.54
N SER A 267 6.94 12.32 14.52
CA SER A 267 5.58 12.20 15.05
C SER A 267 5.11 13.46 15.78
N MET A 268 6.02 14.30 16.27
CA MET A 268 5.73 15.54 16.99
C MET A 268 5.90 16.83 16.16
N ARG A 269 6.88 16.89 15.25
CA ARG A 269 7.33 18.14 14.58
C ARG A 269 6.21 18.94 13.92
N PHE A 270 5.28 18.25 13.27
CA PHE A 270 4.15 18.86 12.56
C PHE A 270 2.81 18.54 13.24
N GLU A 271 2.84 18.23 14.53
CA GLU A 271 1.67 17.86 15.33
C GLU A 271 1.81 18.39 16.78
N PRO A 272 1.47 19.66 17.06
CA PRO A 272 1.67 20.28 18.38
C PRO A 272 0.97 19.52 19.51
N SER A 273 -0.19 18.93 19.23
CA SER A 273 -0.95 18.11 20.17
C SER A 273 -0.19 16.86 20.61
N ASN A 274 0.69 16.34 19.73
CA ASN A 274 1.57 15.22 20.04
C ASN A 274 2.76 15.66 20.89
N ALA A 275 3.38 16.80 20.57
CA ALA A 275 4.46 17.36 21.38
C ALA A 275 4.01 17.65 22.81
N LYS A 276 2.82 18.26 22.98
CA LYS A 276 2.23 18.51 24.29
C LYS A 276 1.94 17.22 25.06
N TYR A 277 1.36 16.22 24.38
CA TYR A 277 1.13 14.91 24.99
C TYR A 277 2.44 14.28 25.47
N PHE A 278 3.49 14.31 24.65
CA PHE A 278 4.79 13.76 25.03
C PHE A 278 5.36 14.45 26.27
N SER A 279 5.33 15.79 26.32
CA SER A 279 5.88 16.54 27.47
C SER A 279 5.12 16.30 28.77
N VAL A 280 3.81 16.03 28.71
CA VAL A 280 2.96 15.91 29.89
C VAL A 280 2.83 14.45 30.35
N GLU A 281 2.57 13.54 29.41
CA GLU A 281 2.19 12.15 29.73
C GLU A 281 3.40 11.19 29.68
N VAL A 282 4.39 11.46 28.83
CA VAL A 282 5.56 10.58 28.66
C VAL A 282 6.77 11.12 29.42
N ASN A 283 6.96 12.44 29.41
CA ASN A 283 8.05 13.19 30.03
C ASN A 283 9.45 12.88 29.44
N TRP A 284 10.26 13.93 29.30
CA TRP A 284 11.67 13.86 28.87
C TRP A 284 12.57 13.13 29.88
N ASP A 285 12.21 13.11 31.16
CA ASP A 285 12.93 12.36 32.19
C ASP A 285 12.96 10.85 31.89
N SER A 286 11.90 10.32 31.26
CA SER A 286 11.83 8.93 30.83
C SER A 286 12.90 8.61 29.80
N ILE A 287 13.14 9.49 28.81
CA ILE A 287 14.21 9.34 27.82
C ILE A 287 15.58 9.37 28.52
N THR A 288 15.79 10.34 29.41
CA THR A 288 17.06 10.49 30.12
C THR A 288 17.38 9.23 30.92
N THR A 289 16.37 8.66 31.57
CA THR A 289 16.51 7.43 32.36
C THR A 289 16.88 6.24 31.47
N VAL A 290 16.13 5.97 30.41
CA VAL A 290 16.44 4.81 29.53
C VAL A 290 17.79 4.96 28.83
N LEU A 291 18.20 6.18 28.45
CA LEU A 291 19.52 6.41 27.87
C LEU A 291 20.66 6.09 28.85
N ARG A 292 20.50 6.39 30.14
CA ARG A 292 21.49 6.01 31.16
C ARG A 292 21.57 4.49 31.31
N LEU A 293 20.43 3.81 31.30
CA LEU A 293 20.35 2.35 31.44
C LEU A 293 20.98 1.58 30.27
N MET A 294 21.17 2.20 29.09
CA MET A 294 21.85 1.55 27.96
C MET A 294 23.30 1.15 28.25
N GLY A 295 23.93 1.75 29.27
CA GLY A 295 25.27 1.36 29.72
C GLY A 295 26.44 2.00 28.95
N ALA A 296 26.18 3.05 28.15
CA ALA A 296 27.24 3.78 27.45
C ALA A 296 28.12 4.63 28.39
N PHE A 297 27.56 5.06 29.53
CA PHE A 297 28.22 5.90 30.52
C PHE A 297 28.20 5.18 31.86
N SER A 298 29.37 5.03 32.50
CA SER A 298 29.51 4.52 33.87
C SER A 298 29.37 5.65 34.89
N GLU A 299 29.09 5.30 36.16
CA GLU A 299 29.05 6.28 37.26
C GLU A 299 30.40 6.98 37.49
N ASN A 300 31.51 6.33 37.12
CA ASN A 300 32.87 6.85 37.27
C ASN A 300 33.64 6.74 35.96
N THR A 301 34.11 7.86 35.42
CA THR A 301 35.16 7.88 34.39
C THR A 301 36.50 7.73 35.10
N VAL A 302 37.05 6.51 35.15
CA VAL A 302 38.41 6.30 35.70
C VAL A 302 39.40 6.60 34.58
N VAL A 303 39.96 7.80 34.57
CA VAL A 303 41.06 8.15 33.66
C VAL A 303 42.33 7.46 34.17
N SER A 304 42.77 6.41 33.49
CA SER A 304 44.04 5.76 33.79
C SER A 304 45.18 6.59 33.21
N VAL A 305 45.90 7.31 34.06
CA VAL A 305 47.11 8.08 33.68
C VAL A 305 48.25 7.21 33.15
N THR A 306 48.11 5.88 33.22
CA THR A 306 49.08 4.93 32.65
C THR A 306 48.88 4.70 31.16
N GLU A 307 47.71 5.04 30.61
CA GLU A 307 47.40 4.93 29.19
C GLU A 307 48.23 5.93 28.37
N PRO A 308 48.81 5.47 27.24
CA PRO A 308 49.77 6.25 26.47
C PRO A 308 49.19 7.55 25.91
N GLU A 309 47.88 7.62 25.65
CA GLU A 309 47.17 8.83 25.24
C GLU A 309 47.21 9.98 26.27
N TRP A 310 47.46 9.69 27.55
CA TRP A 310 47.50 10.70 28.63
C TRP A 310 48.91 11.00 29.15
N ARG A 311 49.94 10.34 28.60
CA ARG A 311 51.33 10.70 28.90
C ARG A 311 51.68 11.94 28.10
N LEU A 312 51.84 13.08 28.79
CA LEU A 312 52.49 14.28 28.25
C LEU A 312 53.76 13.85 27.51
N GLN A 313 53.77 13.99 26.18
CA GLN A 313 55.01 13.91 25.42
C GLN A 313 55.88 15.06 25.92
N VAL A 314 56.83 14.75 26.79
CA VAL A 314 57.87 15.68 27.21
C VAL A 314 58.70 15.96 25.97
N PHE A 315 58.38 17.03 25.24
CA PHE A 315 59.26 17.61 24.25
C PHE A 315 60.53 18.03 25.00
N ARG A 316 61.58 17.20 24.87
CA ARG A 316 62.94 17.64 25.20
C ARG A 316 63.32 18.68 24.16
N LEU A 317 63.19 19.96 24.54
CA LEU A 317 63.95 21.01 23.87
C LEU A 317 65.42 20.77 24.17
N SER A 318 66.20 20.71 23.10
CA SER A 318 67.66 20.56 23.04
C SER A 318 68.41 21.44 24.02
#